data_AF-A0A7S0CKZ2-F1
#
_entry.id   AF-A0A7S0CKZ2-F1
#
_cell.length_a   1.000
_cell.length_b   1.000
_cell.length_c   1.000
_cell.angle_alpha   90.00
_cell.angle_beta   90.00
_cell.angle_gamma   90.00
#
_symmetry.space_group_name_H-M   'P 1'
#
loop_
_entity.id
_entity.type
_entity.pdbx_description
1 polymer ?
#
loop_
_entity_poly.entity_id
_entity_poly.type
_entity_poly.pdbx_seq_one_letter_code
_entity_poly.pdbx_strand_id
1 'polypeptide(L)'
;EFDSQSIATLAWAYAKTKHPSQHLFDKLSTHSISRIHEFNPQHISNLVWAYASVKHSSPELFQQISEDLLLRIHNFNAQSIANIVWAFAVTGQHSEALNDKIAETLLLRHDDFNSHSFS
;
A
#
# COMPACT_ATOMS: atom_id res chain seq x y z
N GLU A 1 -14.21 -6.98 16.84
CA GLU A 1 -12.82 -7.27 16.47
C GLU A 1 -12.40 -6.28 15.39
N PHE A 2 -11.16 -5.80 15.38
CA PHE A 2 -10.72 -4.74 14.46
C PHE A 2 -10.16 -5.40 13.19
N ASP A 3 -10.95 -5.53 12.13
CA ASP A 3 -10.56 -6.25 10.89
C ASP A 3 -9.67 -5.40 9.94
N SER A 4 -9.14 -6.02 8.88
CA SER A 4 -8.24 -5.36 7.91
C SER A 4 -8.88 -4.15 7.23
N GLN A 5 -10.19 -4.23 6.95
CA GLN A 5 -10.97 -3.13 6.39
C GLN A 5 -11.06 -1.95 7.37
N SER A 6 -11.37 -2.23 8.63
CA SER A 6 -11.48 -1.24 9.70
C SER A 6 -10.14 -0.54 9.95
N ILE A 7 -9.04 -1.29 9.94
CA ILE A 7 -7.68 -0.73 10.04
C ILE A 7 -7.39 0.24 8.91
N ALA A 8 -7.56 -0.19 7.65
CA ALA A 8 -7.27 0.63 6.48
C ALA A 8 -8.17 1.87 6.39
N THR A 9 -9.46 1.71 6.70
CA THR A 9 -10.44 2.80 6.69
C THR A 9 -10.13 3.82 7.79
N LEU A 10 -9.79 3.35 9.00
CA LEU A 10 -9.42 4.24 10.10
C LEU A 10 -8.15 5.02 9.78
N ALA A 11 -7.10 4.35 9.28
CA ALA A 11 -5.85 5.01 8.87
C ALA A 11 -6.12 6.13 7.86
N TRP A 12 -6.88 5.82 6.80
CA TRP A 12 -7.23 6.77 5.75
C TRP A 12 -8.05 7.95 6.29
N ALA A 13 -9.09 7.67 7.07
CA ALA A 13 -9.95 8.71 7.63
C ALA A 13 -9.18 9.64 8.57
N TYR A 14 -8.31 9.09 9.43
CA TYR A 14 -7.51 9.87 10.35
C TYR A 14 -6.44 10.70 9.62
N ALA A 15 -5.85 10.17 8.55
CA ALA A 15 -4.93 10.92 7.68
C ALA A 15 -5.59 12.12 7.00
N LYS A 16 -6.91 12.09 6.76
CA LYS A 16 -7.68 13.22 6.23
C LYS A 16 -8.01 14.30 7.27
N THR A 17 -7.79 14.03 8.56
CA THR A 17 -8.00 15.02 9.62
C THR A 17 -6.84 16.01 9.72
N LYS A 18 -7.07 17.19 10.31
CA LYS A 18 -6.00 18.17 10.57
C LYS A 18 -5.06 17.79 11.74
N HIS A 19 -5.33 16.68 12.43
CA HIS A 19 -4.58 16.26 13.63
C HIS A 19 -4.30 14.75 13.59
N PRO A 20 -3.38 14.28 12.72
CA PRO A 20 -3.01 12.88 12.70
C PRO A 20 -2.34 12.48 14.03
N SER A 21 -2.91 11.48 14.71
CA SER A 21 -2.37 10.96 15.97
C SER A 21 -1.25 9.96 15.68
N GLN A 22 0.00 10.32 15.98
CA GLN A 22 1.16 9.45 15.77
C GLN A 22 0.97 8.09 16.49
N HIS A 23 0.53 8.13 17.74
CA HIS A 23 0.28 6.92 18.55
C HIS A 23 -0.82 6.01 17.95
N LEU A 24 -1.79 6.57 17.23
CA LEU A 24 -2.76 5.75 16.50
C LEU A 24 -2.08 5.00 15.35
N PHE A 25 -1.23 5.66 14.58
CA PHE A 25 -0.50 5.03 13.47
C PHE A 25 0.50 3.97 13.97
N ASP A 26 1.11 4.13 15.13
CA ASP A 26 1.94 3.08 15.74
C ASP A 26 1.13 1.80 16.02
N LYS A 27 -0.08 1.97 16.59
CA LYS A 27 -0.99 0.85 16.88
C LYS A 27 -1.52 0.20 15.62
N LEU A 28 -1.91 1.00 14.62
CA LEU A 28 -2.39 0.47 13.35
C LEU A 28 -1.28 -0.32 12.63
N SER A 29 -0.03 0.12 12.75
CA SER A 29 1.12 -0.58 12.15
C SER A 29 1.28 -1.96 12.78
N THR A 30 1.33 -2.00 14.11
CA THR A 30 1.47 -3.23 14.88
C THR A 30 0.38 -4.25 14.53
N HIS A 31 -0.87 -3.80 14.40
CA HIS A 31 -1.99 -4.67 14.03
C HIS A 31 -2.01 -5.08 12.56
N SER A 32 -1.45 -4.26 11.67
CA SER A 32 -1.39 -4.55 10.24
C SER A 32 -0.32 -5.59 9.91
N ILE A 33 0.86 -5.51 10.55
CA ILE A 33 2.00 -6.40 10.32
C ILE A 33 1.59 -7.88 10.44
N SER A 34 0.90 -8.27 11.52
CA SER A 34 0.51 -9.68 11.74
C SER A 34 -0.63 -10.16 10.85
N ARG A 35 -1.30 -9.26 10.13
CA ARG A 35 -2.56 -9.55 9.41
C ARG A 35 -2.49 -9.15 7.95
N ILE A 36 -1.31 -8.86 7.42
CA ILE A 36 -1.17 -8.25 6.09
C ILE A 36 -1.79 -9.09 4.97
N HIS A 37 -1.77 -10.42 5.14
CA HIS A 37 -2.40 -11.40 4.25
C HIS A 37 -3.94 -11.28 4.18
N GLU A 38 -4.58 -10.70 5.18
CA GLU A 38 -6.03 -10.44 5.21
C GLU A 38 -6.43 -9.15 4.47
N PHE A 39 -5.47 -8.33 4.06
CA PHE A 39 -5.74 -7.06 3.40
C PHE A 39 -5.89 -7.28 1.90
N ASN A 40 -7.05 -6.90 1.34
CA ASN A 40 -7.21 -6.85 -0.11
C ASN A 40 -6.38 -5.69 -0.72
N PRO A 41 -6.24 -5.63 -2.05
CA PRO A 41 -5.47 -4.58 -2.72
C PRO A 41 -5.86 -3.14 -2.37
N GLN A 42 -7.15 -2.88 -2.18
CA GLN A 42 -7.64 -1.56 -1.80
C GLN A 42 -7.25 -1.21 -0.36
N HIS A 43 -7.32 -2.17 0.57
CA HIS A 43 -6.92 -1.98 1.96
C HIS A 43 -5.43 -1.63 2.07
N ILE A 44 -4.57 -2.36 1.37
CA ILE A 44 -3.13 -2.05 1.32
C ILE A 44 -2.89 -0.65 0.74
N SER A 45 -3.52 -0.33 -0.39
CA SER A 45 -3.38 0.97 -1.04
C SER A 45 -3.78 2.13 -0.12
N ASN A 46 -4.90 1.98 0.59
CA ASN A 46 -5.39 2.98 1.54
C ASN A 46 -4.46 3.11 2.75
N LEU A 47 -3.94 1.99 3.25
CA LEU A 47 -3.03 1.96 4.39
C LEU A 47 -1.74 2.71 4.04
N VAL A 48 -1.02 2.31 2.99
CA VAL A 48 0.25 2.98 2.63
C VAL A 48 0.06 4.45 2.27
N TRP A 49 -1.05 4.80 1.60
CA TRP A 49 -1.40 6.19 1.31
C TRP A 49 -1.57 7.01 2.59
N ALA A 50 -2.22 6.45 3.61
CA ALA A 50 -2.42 7.13 4.89
C ALA A 50 -1.09 7.44 5.58
N TYR A 51 -0.18 6.45 5.68
CA TYR A 51 1.15 6.63 6.29
C TYR A 51 1.99 7.67 5.55
N ALA A 52 2.00 7.62 4.21
CA ALA A 52 2.68 8.61 3.38
C ALA A 52 2.10 10.02 3.57
N SER A 53 0.77 10.14 3.61
CA SER A 53 0.08 11.43 3.73
C SER A 53 0.37 12.14 5.06
N VAL A 54 0.49 11.39 6.15
CA VAL A 54 0.82 11.94 7.47
C VAL A 54 2.32 11.99 7.74
N LYS A 55 3.15 11.57 6.77
CA LYS A 55 4.62 11.46 6.88
C LYS A 55 5.06 10.65 8.11
N HIS A 56 4.31 9.62 8.45
CA HIS A 56 4.64 8.75 9.58
C HIS A 56 5.50 7.58 9.10
N SER A 57 6.64 7.40 9.75
CA SER A 57 7.59 6.34 9.42
C SER A 57 7.16 5.03 10.07
N SER A 58 7.06 3.96 9.28
CA SER A 58 6.86 2.61 9.79
C SER A 58 7.60 1.59 8.91
N PRO A 59 8.94 1.50 9.02
CA PRO A 59 9.76 0.68 8.14
C PRO A 59 9.34 -0.79 8.11
N GLU A 60 9.02 -1.36 9.28
CA GLU A 60 8.63 -2.77 9.42
C GLU A 60 7.32 -3.07 8.69
N LEU A 61 6.34 -2.15 8.75
CA LEU A 61 5.09 -2.28 8.00
C LEU A 61 5.34 -2.26 6.49
N PHE A 62 6.15 -1.32 6.00
CA PHE A 62 6.48 -1.22 4.58
C PHE A 62 7.27 -2.43 4.09
N GLN A 63 8.16 -2.97 4.91
CA GLN A 63 8.86 -4.22 4.62
C GLN A 63 7.88 -5.38 4.48
N GLN A 64 6.97 -5.58 5.44
CA GLN A 64 5.98 -6.65 5.37
C GLN A 64 5.03 -6.51 4.18
N ILE A 65 4.62 -5.28 3.85
CA ILE A 65 3.84 -5.01 2.65
C ILE A 65 4.64 -5.35 1.39
N SER A 66 5.92 -5.01 1.34
CA SER A 66 6.79 -5.35 0.21
C SER A 66 6.88 -6.86 0.03
N GLU A 67 7.17 -7.61 1.09
CA GLU A 67 7.28 -9.08 1.06
C GLU A 67 5.98 -9.73 0.59
N ASP A 68 4.86 -9.26 1.10
CA ASP A 68 3.53 -9.73 0.71
C ASP A 68 3.21 -9.39 -0.76
N LEU A 69 3.51 -8.16 -1.22
CA LEU A 69 3.29 -7.75 -2.61
C LEU A 69 4.08 -8.60 -3.61
N LEU A 70 5.31 -9.02 -3.29
CA LEU A 70 6.09 -9.90 -4.16
C LEU A 70 5.34 -11.19 -4.54
N LEU A 71 4.45 -11.67 -3.66
CA LEU A 71 3.68 -12.89 -3.88
C LEU A 71 2.38 -12.66 -4.67
N ARG A 72 1.75 -11.48 -4.50
CA ARG A 72 0.37 -11.25 -4.95
C ARG A 72 0.14 -9.96 -5.74
N ILE A 73 1.19 -9.30 -6.23
CA ILE A 73 1.09 -8.07 -7.05
C ILE A 73 0.16 -8.22 -8.27
N HIS A 74 0.04 -9.44 -8.82
CA HIS A 74 -0.85 -9.75 -9.94
C HIS A 74 -2.34 -9.51 -9.61
N ASN A 75 -2.73 -9.49 -8.33
CA ASN A 75 -4.08 -9.19 -7.88
C ASN A 75 -4.37 -7.68 -7.78
N PHE A 76 -3.35 -6.83 -7.93
CA PHE A 76 -3.47 -5.38 -7.82
C PHE A 76 -3.69 -4.78 -9.20
N ASN A 77 -4.66 -3.86 -9.30
CA ASN A 77 -4.86 -3.07 -10.50
C ASN A 77 -3.80 -1.96 -10.61
N ALA A 78 -3.73 -1.31 -11.78
CA ALA A 78 -2.73 -0.26 -12.04
C ALA A 78 -2.80 0.91 -11.05
N GLN A 79 -3.99 1.32 -10.64
CA GLN A 79 -4.18 2.42 -9.70
C GLN A 79 -3.66 2.08 -8.30
N SER A 80 -3.94 0.86 -7.81
CA SER A 80 -3.41 0.37 -6.53
C SER A 80 -1.89 0.32 -6.54
N ILE A 81 -1.28 -0.20 -7.62
CA ILE A 81 0.17 -0.24 -7.78
C ILE A 81 0.76 1.18 -7.77
N ALA A 82 0.18 2.11 -8.52
CA ALA A 82 0.65 3.50 -8.55
C ALA A 82 0.62 4.17 -7.16
N ASN A 83 -0.45 3.96 -6.39
CA ASN A 83 -0.55 4.48 -5.02
C ASN A 83 0.51 3.89 -4.09
N ILE A 84 0.81 2.59 -4.22
CA ILE A 84 1.84 1.91 -3.44
C ILE A 84 3.22 2.49 -3.78
N VAL A 85 3.58 2.59 -5.06
CA VAL A 85 4.86 3.15 -5.51
C VAL A 85 5.03 4.59 -5.00
N TRP A 86 3.99 5.41 -5.13
CA TRP A 86 4.00 6.78 -4.61
C TRP A 86 4.23 6.81 -3.10
N ALA A 87 3.55 5.96 -2.34
CA ALA A 87 3.70 5.92 -0.88
C ALA A 87 5.11 5.51 -0.46
N PHE A 88 5.69 4.47 -1.09
CA PHE A 88 7.07 4.03 -0.85
C PHE A 88 8.08 5.15 -1.14
N ALA A 89 7.89 5.89 -2.23
CA ALA A 89 8.74 7.03 -2.58
C ALA A 89 8.62 8.18 -1.56
N VAL A 90 7.42 8.52 -1.11
CA VAL A 90 7.18 9.62 -0.15
C VAL A 90 7.71 9.29 1.24
N THR A 91 7.62 8.04 1.68
CA THR A 91 8.11 7.62 3.00
C THR A 91 9.60 7.25 3.00
N GLY A 92 10.26 7.27 1.83
CA GLY A 92 11.67 6.87 1.68
C GLY A 92 11.90 5.38 1.94
N GLN A 93 10.85 4.57 1.88
CA GLN A 93 10.91 3.12 2.08
C GLN A 93 11.20 2.49 0.72
N HIS A 94 12.47 2.18 0.48
CA HIS A 94 12.92 1.61 -0.79
C HIS A 94 12.93 0.08 -0.73
N SER A 95 12.35 -0.56 -1.74
CA SER A 95 12.46 -2.00 -1.94
C SER A 95 12.80 -2.27 -3.40
N GLU A 96 14.06 -2.59 -3.66
CA GLU A 96 14.57 -2.90 -5.01
C GLU A 96 13.83 -4.09 -5.61
N ALA A 97 13.68 -5.17 -4.84
CA ALA A 97 12.93 -6.35 -5.26
C ALA A 97 11.47 -6.02 -5.65
N LEU A 98 10.79 -5.17 -4.88
CA LEU A 98 9.42 -4.77 -5.21
C LEU A 98 9.38 -3.91 -6.48
N ASN A 99 10.32 -2.99 -6.65
CA ASN A 99 10.42 -2.15 -7.84
C ASN A 99 10.61 -3.00 -9.10
N ASP A 100 11.54 -3.96 -9.06
CA ASP A 100 11.79 -4.90 -10.16
C ASP A 100 10.54 -5.72 -10.47
N LYS A 101 9.85 -6.21 -9.44
CA LYS A 101 8.63 -7.00 -9.61
C LYS A 101 7.48 -6.20 -10.21
N ILE A 102 7.35 -4.93 -9.81
CA ILE A 102 6.36 -4.02 -10.39
C ILE A 102 6.69 -3.74 -11.86
N ALA A 103 7.96 -3.48 -12.18
CA ALA A 103 8.40 -3.26 -13.55
C ALA A 103 8.09 -4.49 -14.43
N GLU A 104 8.45 -5.69 -13.99
CA GLU A 104 8.12 -6.95 -14.66
C GLU A 104 6.60 -7.09 -14.89
N THR A 105 5.81 -6.85 -13.83
CA THR A 105 4.34 -6.97 -13.89
C THR A 105 3.72 -5.98 -14.88
N LEU A 106 4.22 -4.75 -14.93
CA LEU A 106 3.73 -3.73 -15.86
C LEU A 106 4.12 -4.03 -17.31
N LEU A 107 5.32 -4.56 -17.54
CA LEU A 107 5.76 -5.00 -18.87
C LEU A 107 4.90 -6.16 -19.40
N LEU A 108 4.58 -7.13 -18.54
CA LEU A 108 3.69 -8.24 -18.90
C LEU A 108 2.25 -7.79 -19.19
N ARG A 109 1.78 -6.73 -18.52
CA ARG A 109 0.46 -6.13 -18.74
C ARG A 109 0.43 -5.11 -19.88
N HIS A 110 1.56 -4.83 -20.53
CA HIS A 110 1.63 -3.83 -21.58
C HIS A 110 0.83 -4.24 -22.85
N ASP A 111 0.54 -5.53 -23.01
CA ASP A 111 -0.41 -6.02 -24.03
C ASP A 111 -1.88 -5.67 -23.68
N ASP A 112 -2.21 -5.56 -22.39
CA ASP A 112 -3.53 -5.13 -21.90
C ASP A 112 -3.69 -3.60 -21.86
N PHE A 113 -2.61 -2.85 -21.64
CA PHE A 113 -2.62 -1.38 -21.58
C PHE A 113 -2.96 -0.71 -22.91
N ASN A 114 -2.67 -1.38 -24.03
CA ASN A 114 -2.95 -0.86 -25.37
C ASN A 114 -4.33 -1.27 -25.92
N SER A 115 -5.04 -2.19 -25.27
CA SER A 115 -6.21 -2.79 -25.92
C SER A 115 -7.53 -2.09 -25.63
N HIS A 116 -7.75 -1.32 -24.55
CA HIS A 116 -9.06 -0.65 -24.31
C HIS A 116 -8.95 0.82 -23.83
N SER A 117 -9.57 1.71 -24.63
CA SER A 117 -10.20 3.01 -24.26
C SER A 117 -9.45 4.33 -24.52
N PHE A 118 -9.22 4.64 -25.80
CA PHE A 118 -9.69 5.93 -26.35
C PHE A 118 -10.67 5.60 -27.48
N SER A 119 -11.96 5.58 -27.18
CA SER A 119 -13.07 5.58 -28.14
C SER A 119 -14.23 6.32 -27.51
#